data_AF-A0A2V8RS05-F1
#
_entry.id   AF-A0A2V8RS05-F1
#
_cell.length_a   1.000
_cell.length_b   1.000
_cell.length_c   1.000
_cell.angle_alpha   90.00
_cell.angle_beta   90.00
_cell.angle_gamma   90.00
#
_symmetry.space_group_name_H-M   'P 1'
#
loop_
_entity.id
_entity.type
_entity.pdbx_description
1 polymer ?
#
loop_
_entity_poly.entity_id
_entity_poly.type
_entity_poly.pdbx_seq_one_letter_code
_entity_poly.pdbx_strand_id
1 'polypeptide(L)' 'MTADKREEKPVVPNVVSDETGQYDARFLLWRAFCAKYNVPVETLPGDLPADTRAQWERFKNSKL' A
#
# COMPACT_ATOMS: atom_id res chain seq x y z
N MET A 1 47.60 30.35 3.73
CA MET A 1 46.86 29.44 4.64
C MET A 1 45.40 29.45 4.20
N THR A 2 45.00 28.48 3.37
CA THR A 2 43.64 28.37 2.82
C THR A 2 42.82 27.46 3.73
N ALA A 3 41.73 28.01 4.28
CA ALA A 3 40.83 27.31 5.20
C ALA A 3 39.96 26.29 4.45
N ASP A 4 40.03 25.04 4.91
CA ASP A 4 39.24 23.89 4.46
C ASP A 4 37.78 24.06 4.92
N LYS A 5 36.89 24.45 4.00
CA LYS A 5 35.45 24.60 4.27
C LYS A 5 34.79 23.23 4.10
N ARG A 6 34.80 22.43 5.17
CA ARG A 6 34.06 21.16 5.21
C ARG A 6 32.57 21.47 5.16
N GLU A 7 31.91 21.10 4.06
CA GLU A 7 30.46 21.09 3.96
C GLU A 7 29.91 20.11 5.01
N GLU A 8 29.41 20.66 6.12
CA GLU A 8 28.62 19.92 7.10
C GLU A 8 27.38 19.38 6.38
N LYS A 9 27.37 18.07 6.12
CA LYS A 9 26.17 17.37 5.67
C LYS A 9 25.07 17.65 6.69
N PRO A 10 23.88 18.09 6.26
CA PRO A 10 22.77 18.32 7.19
C PRO A 10 22.52 17.02 7.96
N VAL A 11 22.61 17.11 9.28
CA VAL A 11 22.27 16.03 10.19
C VAL A 11 20.77 15.79 10.00
N VAL A 12 20.41 14.76 9.23
CA VAL A 12 19.02 14.36 9.08
C VAL A 12 18.61 13.79 10.43
N PRO A 13 17.75 14.47 11.20
CA PRO A 13 17.34 13.95 12.49
C PRO A 13 16.51 12.68 12.24
N ASN A 14 16.79 11.63 13.01
CA ASN A 14 16.18 10.30 12.87
C ASN A 14 14.75 10.30 13.45
N VAL A 15 13.93 11.25 13.02
CA VAL A 15 12.55 11.44 13.47
C VAL A 15 11.69 10.48 12.67
N VAL A 16 11.29 9.40 13.32
CA VAL A 16 10.21 8.54 12.83
C VAL A 16 8.91 9.28 13.13
N SER A 17 8.19 9.72 12.10
CA SER A 17 6.90 10.38 12.27
C SER A 17 5.87 9.39 12.83
N ASP A 18 5.07 9.81 13.81
CA ASP A 18 3.94 9.04 14.36
C ASP A 18 2.78 8.91 13.36
N GLU A 19 2.87 9.57 12.21
CA GLU A 19 1.89 9.43 11.13
C GLU A 19 1.94 8.01 10.54
N THR A 20 0.78 7.34 10.55
CA THR A 20 0.64 6.10 9.81
C THR A 20 0.66 6.46 8.32
N GLY A 21 1.64 5.93 7.57
CA GLY A 21 1.77 6.19 6.14
C GLY A 21 0.50 5.82 5.35
N GLN A 22 0.39 6.34 4.12
CA GLN A 22 -0.73 6.02 3.25
C GLN A 22 -0.74 4.53 2.89
N TYR A 23 -1.89 3.87 3.01
CA TYR A 23 -2.05 2.48 2.55
C TYR A 23 -1.92 2.41 1.02
N ASP A 24 -1.27 1.35 0.53
CA ASP A 24 -1.16 1.05 -0.91
C ASP A 24 -2.56 0.97 -1.53
N ALA A 25 -2.75 1.60 -2.69
CA ALA A 25 -4.04 1.63 -3.38
C ALA A 25 -4.59 0.22 -3.67
N ARG A 26 -3.72 -0.77 -3.92
CA ARG A 26 -4.10 -2.18 -4.12
C ARG A 26 -4.67 -2.79 -2.84
N PHE A 27 -4.11 -2.42 -1.69
CA PHE A 27 -4.61 -2.87 -0.39
C PHE A 27 -6.01 -2.34 -0.13
N LEU A 28 -6.24 -1.04 -0.38
CA LEU A 28 -7.57 -0.43 -0.24
C LEU A 28 -8.58 -1.06 -1.21
N LEU A 29 -8.17 -1.30 -2.46
CA LEU A 29 -8.99 -1.95 -3.46
C LEU A 29 -9.41 -3.37 -3.04
N TRP A 30 -8.46 -4.16 -2.51
CA TRP A 30 -8.73 -5.49 -1.98
C TRP A 30 -9.69 -5.45 -0.81
N ARG A 31 -9.47 -4.56 0.17
CA ARG A 31 -10.36 -4.38 1.33
C ARG A 31 -11.78 -4.02 0.92
N ALA A 32 -11.93 -3.15 -0.08
CA ALA A 32 -13.23 -2.77 -0.62
C ALA A 32 -13.94 -3.95 -1.29
N PHE A 33 -13.21 -4.79 -2.03
CA PHE A 33 -13.75 -6.02 -2.59
C PHE A 33 -14.20 -6.99 -1.48
N CYS A 34 -13.34 -7.25 -0.49
CA CYS A 34 -13.65 -8.11 0.65
C CYS A 34 -14.92 -7.70 1.37
N ALA A 35 -15.06 -6.40 1.67
CA ALA A 35 -16.25 -5.86 2.32
C ALA A 35 -17.52 -6.02 1.47
N LYS A 36 -17.41 -5.83 0.14
CA LYS A 36 -18.56 -5.88 -0.77
C LYS A 36 -19.06 -7.30 -1.04
N TYR A 37 -18.15 -8.26 -1.15
CA TYR A 37 -18.47 -9.64 -1.55
C TYR A 37 -18.40 -10.63 -0.38
N ASN A 38 -18.32 -10.12 0.86
CA ASN A 38 -18.26 -10.90 2.10
C ASN A 38 -17.12 -11.95 2.08
N VAL A 39 -15.96 -11.53 1.56
CA VAL A 39 -14.74 -12.35 1.53
C VAL A 39 -13.87 -11.98 2.74
N PRO A 40 -13.36 -12.95 3.51
CA PRO A 40 -12.41 -12.68 4.58
C PRO A 40 -11.17 -11.94 4.05
N VAL A 41 -10.72 -10.90 4.75
CA VAL A 41 -9.58 -10.08 4.28
C VAL A 41 -8.27 -10.87 4.20
N GLU A 42 -8.16 -11.90 5.03
CA GLU A 42 -7.04 -12.84 5.08
C GLU A 42 -7.02 -13.84 3.92
N THR A 43 -8.12 -13.96 3.18
CA THR A 43 -8.17 -14.74 1.94
C THR A 43 -7.29 -14.07 0.88
N LEU A 44 -6.51 -14.86 0.14
CA LEU A 44 -5.74 -14.33 -0.98
C LEU A 44 -6.61 -14.34 -2.26
N PRO A 45 -6.40 -13.41 -3.20
CA PRO A 45 -7.10 -13.41 -4.49
C PRO A 45 -6.95 -14.72 -5.28
N GLY A 46 -5.84 -15.45 -5.06
CA GLY A 46 -5.59 -16.75 -5.67
C GLY A 46 -6.41 -17.90 -5.09
N ASP A 47 -6.86 -17.77 -3.84
CA ASP A 47 -7.64 -18.78 -3.11
C ASP A 47 -9.16 -18.59 -3.32
N LEU A 48 -9.56 -17.57 -4.08
CA LEU A 48 -10.95 -17.32 -4.40
C LEU A 48 -11.52 -18.45 -5.28
N PRO A 49 -12.77 -18.87 -5.01
CA PRO A 49 -13.53 -19.68 -5.96
C PRO A 49 -13.58 -19.02 -7.34
N ALA A 50 -13.68 -19.82 -8.41
CA ALA A 50 -13.61 -19.34 -9.79
C ALA A 50 -14.58 -18.17 -10.08
N ASP A 51 -15.82 -18.27 -9.59
CA ASP A 51 -16.84 -17.23 -9.76
C ASP A 51 -16.47 -15.93 -9.03
N THR A 52 -16.04 -16.03 -7.77
CA THR A 52 -15.61 -14.88 -6.97
C THR A 52 -14.33 -14.25 -7.53
N ARG A 53 -13.42 -15.07 -8.07
CA ARG A 53 -12.21 -14.59 -8.75
C ARG A 53 -12.55 -13.81 -10.02
N ALA A 54 -13.53 -14.27 -10.81
CA ALA A 54 -14.01 -13.51 -11.96
C ALA A 54 -14.64 -12.17 -11.56
N GLN A 55 -15.36 -12.14 -10.43
CA GLN A 55 -15.88 -10.88 -9.86
C GLN A 55 -14.76 -9.95 -9.41
N TRP A 56 -13.70 -10.48 -8.78
CA TRP A 56 -12.51 -9.71 -8.39
C TRP A 56 -11.84 -9.07 -9.61
N GLU A 57 -11.60 -9.84 -10.67
CA GLU A 57 -10.99 -9.32 -11.90
C GLU A 57 -11.81 -8.18 -12.53
N ARG A 58 -13.15 -8.33 -12.55
CA ARG A 58 -14.06 -7.26 -13.02
C ARG A 58 -14.05 -6.04 -12.10
N PHE A 59 -14.06 -6.25 -10.79
CA PHE A 59 -14.04 -5.17 -9.80
C PHE A 59 -12.76 -4.36 -9.87
N LYS A 60 -11.62 -5.04 -10.01
CA LYS A 60 -10.30 -4.44 -10.18
C LYS A 60 -10.24 -3.58 -11.44
N ASN A 61 -10.67 -4.11 -12.58
CA ASN A 61 -10.67 -3.40 -13.88
C ASN A 61 -11.70 -2.26 -13.97
N SER A 62 -12.67 -2.18 -13.04
CA SER A 62 -13.61 -1.05 -12.98
C SER A 62 -13.07 0.13 -12.16
N LYS A 63 -11.98 -0.06 -11.42
CA LYS A 63 -11.41 0.91 -10.47
C LYS A 63 -9.98 1.34 -10.84
N LEU A 64 -9.37 0.65 -11.80
CA LEU A 64 -8.08 0.93 -12.42
C LEU A 64 -8.29 1.12 -13.91
#